data_AF-A0A5R2MX96-F1
#
_entry.id   AF-A0A5R2MX96-F1
#
_cell.length_a   1.000
_cell.length_b   1.000
_cell.length_c   1.000
_cell.angle_alpha   90.00
_cell.angle_beta   90.00
_cell.angle_gamma   90.00
#
_symmetry.space_group_name_H-M   'P 1'
#
loop_
_entity.id
_entity.type
_entity.pdbx_description
1 polymer ?
#
loop_
_entity_poly.entity_id
_entity_poly.type
_entity_poly.pdbx_seq_one_letter_code
_entity_poly.pdbx_strand_id
1 'polypeptide(L)'
;GDHVGSPLSLKSVVAASAVAAIVEENMSNASRVHAAEHGKDLRKRAMIAFGGAAPMHAAQLARKLGLEKVIVPIGAGVGSAIGFLEAPLAYELVALTDIAQKCRRAHFDRAPVCR
;
A
#
# COMPACT_ATOMS: atom_id res chain seq x y z
N GLY A 1 14.14 7.56 -28.77
CA GLY A 1 12.81 6.92 -28.90
C GLY A 1 12.89 5.60 -29.66
N ASP A 2 14.11 5.09 -29.81
CA ASP A 2 14.48 4.27 -30.95
C ASP A 2 14.32 2.77 -30.65
N HIS A 3 14.21 2.42 -29.36
CA HIS A 3 13.98 1.06 -28.89
C HIS A 3 12.49 0.66 -28.86
N VAL A 4 11.57 1.63 -28.78
CA VAL A 4 10.12 1.36 -28.68
C VAL A 4 9.36 1.97 -29.85
N GLY A 5 9.63 3.23 -30.19
CA GLY A 5 8.93 3.94 -31.27
C GLY A 5 9.28 3.40 -32.66
N SER A 6 10.58 3.25 -32.96
CA SER A 6 11.03 2.80 -34.28
C SER A 6 10.55 1.39 -34.66
N PRO A 7 10.60 0.36 -33.77
CA PRO A 7 10.06 -0.97 -34.09
C PRO A 7 8.54 -0.99 -34.32
N LEU A 8 7.82 -0.07 -33.68
CA LEU A 8 6.36 0.03 -33.79
C LEU A 8 5.90 1.05 -34.85
N SER A 9 6.83 1.66 -35.60
CA SER A 9 6.54 2.74 -36.55
C SER A 9 5.75 3.91 -35.92
N LEU A 10 6.02 4.21 -34.65
CA LEU A 10 5.37 5.29 -33.90
C LEU A 10 6.29 6.49 -33.71
N LYS A 11 5.69 7.69 -33.68
CA LYS A 11 6.39 8.90 -33.24
C LYS A 11 6.82 8.76 -31.78
N SER A 12 7.97 9.31 -31.43
CA SER A 12 8.58 9.20 -30.09
C SER A 12 7.61 9.56 -28.95
N VAL A 13 6.88 10.66 -29.09
CA VAL A 13 5.91 11.13 -28.09
C VAL A 13 4.75 10.15 -27.93
N VAL A 14 4.26 9.58 -29.03
CA VAL A 14 3.16 8.60 -29.03
C VAL A 14 3.60 7.32 -28.34
N ALA A 15 4.81 6.84 -28.65
CA ALA A 15 5.39 5.67 -28.01
C ALA A 15 5.56 5.87 -26.49
N ALA A 16 6.07 7.04 -26.06
CA ALA A 16 6.21 7.35 -24.63
C ALA A 16 4.86 7.40 -23.90
N SER A 17 3.85 8.03 -24.50
CA SER A 17 2.49 8.07 -23.94
C SER A 17 1.86 6.68 -23.85
N ALA A 18 2.12 5.81 -24.84
CA ALA A 18 1.62 4.44 -24.82
C ALA A 18 2.25 3.62 -23.68
N VAL A 19 3.56 3.78 -23.45
CA VAL A 19 4.25 3.12 -22.32
C VAL A 19 3.64 3.58 -20.99
N ALA A 20 3.44 4.89 -20.80
CA ALA A 20 2.82 5.41 -19.59
C ALA A 20 1.39 4.84 -19.39
N ALA A 21 0.60 4.77 -20.47
CA ALA A 21 -0.75 4.21 -20.40
C ALA A 21 -0.76 2.72 -20.02
N ILE A 22 0.21 1.93 -20.50
CA ILE A 22 0.37 0.51 -20.13
C ILE A 22 0.74 0.38 -18.65
N VAL A 23 1.70 1.19 -18.17
CA VAL A 23 2.08 1.20 -16.75
C VAL A 23 0.88 1.55 -15.87
N GLU A 24 0.11 2.56 -16.24
CA GLU A 24 -1.11 2.97 -15.52
C GLU A 24 -2.17 1.86 -15.52
N GLU A 25 -2.27 1.06 -16.58
CA GLU A 25 -3.20 -0.08 -16.62
C GLU A 25 -2.74 -1.22 -15.71
N ASN A 26 -1.43 -1.48 -15.68
CA ASN A 26 -0.89 -2.48 -14.76
C ASN A 26 -1.10 -2.06 -13.29
N MET A 27 -0.88 -0.78 -12.97
CA MET A 27 -1.16 -0.23 -11.65
C MET A 27 -2.65 -0.29 -11.29
N SER A 28 -3.54 -0.01 -12.25
CA SER A 28 -5.00 -0.07 -12.02
C SER A 28 -5.43 -1.50 -11.72
N ASN A 29 -4.91 -2.47 -12.46
CA ASN A 29 -5.20 -3.89 -12.27
C ASN A 29 -4.73 -4.38 -10.90
N ALA A 30 -3.48 -4.09 -10.53
CA ALA A 30 -2.93 -4.43 -9.22
C ALA A 30 -3.77 -3.82 -8.07
N SER A 31 -4.20 -2.58 -8.23
CA SER A 31 -5.05 -1.91 -7.23
C SER A 31 -6.43 -2.58 -7.09
N ARG A 32 -7.03 -3.02 -8.19
CA ARG A 32 -8.32 -3.74 -8.18
C ARG A 32 -8.20 -5.11 -7.51
N VAL A 33 -7.13 -5.85 -7.79
CA VAL A 33 -6.85 -7.14 -7.15
C VAL A 33 -6.70 -6.96 -5.64
N HIS A 34 -5.85 -6.02 -5.20
CA HIS A 34 -5.66 -5.73 -3.78
C HIS A 34 -6.96 -5.33 -3.08
N ALA A 35 -7.79 -4.51 -3.73
CA ALA A 35 -9.09 -4.11 -3.21
C ALA A 35 -10.04 -5.32 -3.09
N ALA A 36 -10.06 -6.21 -4.08
CA ALA A 36 -10.87 -7.42 -4.07
C ALA A 36 -10.46 -8.38 -2.95
N GLU A 37 -9.16 -8.60 -2.73
CA GLU A 37 -8.63 -9.43 -1.63
C GLU A 37 -9.09 -8.96 -0.25
N HIS A 38 -9.25 -7.65 -0.08
CA HIS A 38 -9.69 -7.04 1.18
C HIS A 38 -11.20 -6.74 1.23
N GLY A 39 -11.96 -7.15 0.20
CA GLY A 39 -13.40 -6.89 0.09
C GLY A 39 -13.76 -5.40 0.08
N LYS A 40 -12.90 -4.55 -0.47
CA LYS A 40 -13.07 -3.08 -0.46
C LYS A 40 -13.56 -2.57 -1.82
N ASP A 41 -14.58 -1.71 -1.78
CA ASP A 41 -14.96 -0.89 -2.94
C ASP A 41 -14.04 0.35 -3.00
N LEU A 42 -13.31 0.50 -4.10
CA LEU A 42 -12.40 1.62 -4.35
C LEU A 42 -13.14 2.94 -4.56
N ARG A 43 -14.34 2.92 -5.15
CA ARG A 43 -15.10 4.15 -5.49
C ARG A 43 -15.52 4.95 -4.26
N LYS A 44 -15.60 4.27 -3.11
CA LYS A 44 -15.94 4.87 -1.81
C LYS A 44 -14.71 5.38 -1.03
N ARG A 45 -13.54 5.47 -1.68
CA ARG A 45 -12.26 5.79 -1.04
C ARG A 45 -11.53 6.90 -1.80
N ALA A 46 -10.70 7.62 -1.08
CA ALA A 46 -9.75 8.57 -1.66
C ALA A 46 -8.41 7.86 -1.90
N MET A 47 -7.74 8.20 -3.00
CA MET A 47 -6.35 7.80 -3.24
C MET A 47 -5.41 8.82 -2.62
N ILE A 48 -4.40 8.34 -1.91
CA ILE A 48 -3.29 9.17 -1.43
C ILE A 48 -2.08 8.88 -2.33
N ALA A 49 -1.65 9.87 -3.09
CA ALA A 49 -0.52 9.72 -4.00
C ALA A 49 0.77 10.22 -3.34
N PHE A 50 1.52 9.29 -2.76
CA PHE A 50 2.86 9.52 -2.19
C PHE A 50 3.88 8.56 -2.83
N GLY A 51 5.15 8.93 -2.76
CA GLY A 51 6.25 8.35 -3.53
C GLY A 51 6.71 9.28 -4.66
N GLY A 52 7.92 9.05 -5.18
CA GLY A 52 8.54 9.94 -6.16
C GLY A 52 7.75 10.10 -7.47
N ALA A 53 7.22 8.99 -8.01
CA ALA A 53 6.48 8.99 -9.28
C ALA A 53 4.95 8.95 -9.12
N ALA A 54 4.44 8.79 -7.89
CA ALA A 54 3.01 8.61 -7.66
C ALA A 54 2.15 9.80 -8.14
N PRO A 55 2.51 11.08 -7.87
CA PRO A 55 1.71 12.21 -8.34
C PRO A 55 1.60 12.31 -9.87
N MET A 56 2.65 11.87 -10.60
CA MET A 56 2.68 11.84 -12.06
C MET A 56 1.60 10.91 -12.64
N HIS A 57 1.39 9.75 -12.02
CA HIS A 57 0.42 8.76 -12.49
C HIS A 57 -0.97 8.93 -11.85
N ALA A 58 -1.09 9.73 -10.80
CA ALA A 58 -2.28 9.82 -9.95
C ALA A 58 -3.55 10.19 -10.73
N ALA A 59 -3.50 11.19 -11.60
CA ALA A 59 -4.69 11.65 -12.32
C ALA A 59 -5.28 10.58 -13.24
N GLN A 60 -4.42 9.90 -14.01
CA GLN A 60 -4.83 8.84 -14.93
C GLN A 60 -5.26 7.58 -14.18
N LEU A 61 -4.51 7.19 -13.16
CA LEU A 61 -4.84 6.03 -12.33
C LEU A 61 -6.19 6.21 -11.63
N ALA A 62 -6.47 7.40 -11.08
CA ALA A 62 -7.75 7.71 -10.46
C ALA A 62 -8.91 7.60 -11.44
N ARG A 63 -8.74 8.08 -12.68
CA ARG A 63 -9.74 7.92 -13.75
C ARG A 63 -10.01 6.45 -14.06
N LYS A 64 -8.95 5.65 -14.23
CA LYS A 64 -9.06 4.21 -14.52
C LYS A 64 -9.73 3.42 -13.40
N LEU A 65 -9.56 3.86 -12.14
CA LEU A 65 -10.14 3.24 -10.96
C LEU A 65 -11.54 3.75 -10.60
N GLY A 66 -11.99 4.86 -11.22
CA GLY A 66 -13.28 5.48 -10.91
C GLY A 66 -13.29 6.15 -9.53
N LEU A 67 -12.17 6.76 -9.12
CA LEU A 67 -12.05 7.44 -7.83
C LEU A 67 -12.51 8.90 -7.94
N GLU A 68 -13.25 9.36 -6.94
CA GLU A 68 -13.74 10.74 -6.89
C GLU A 68 -12.72 11.71 -6.29
N LYS A 69 -11.76 11.21 -5.50
CA LYS A 69 -10.84 12.04 -4.72
C LYS A 69 -9.41 11.52 -4.75
N VAL A 70 -8.48 12.41 -5.06
CA VAL A 70 -7.03 12.21 -4.98
C VAL A 70 -6.44 13.24 -4.03
N ILE A 71 -5.61 12.80 -3.10
CA ILE A 71 -4.92 13.63 -2.12
C ILE A 71 -3.42 13.51 -2.40
N VAL A 72 -2.78 14.64 -2.69
CA VAL A 72 -1.32 14.74 -2.85
C VAL A 72 -0.79 15.55 -1.65
N PRO A 73 -0.14 14.91 -0.67
CA PRO A 73 0.38 15.62 0.51
C PRO A 73 1.62 16.45 0.15
N ILE A 74 1.89 17.47 0.96
CA ILE A 74 3.16 18.21 0.90
C ILE A 74 4.28 17.23 1.27
N GLY A 75 5.33 17.17 0.45
CA GLY A 75 6.39 16.17 0.63
C GLY A 75 6.02 14.77 0.13
N ALA A 76 5.03 14.63 -0.76
CA ALA A 76 4.63 13.35 -1.35
C ALA A 76 5.81 12.48 -1.80
N GLY A 77 6.87 13.06 -2.38
CA GLY A 77 8.05 12.33 -2.83
C GLY A 77 8.79 11.53 -1.73
N VAL A 78 8.72 11.97 -0.48
CA VAL A 78 9.40 11.38 0.69
C VAL A 78 8.42 10.89 1.77
N GLY A 79 7.18 10.57 1.37
CA GLY A 79 6.12 10.18 2.30
C GLY A 79 6.46 8.99 3.20
N SER A 80 7.29 8.05 2.74
CA SER A 80 7.76 6.91 3.56
C SER A 80 8.67 7.34 4.72
N ALA A 81 9.58 8.29 4.50
CA ALA A 81 10.46 8.81 5.54
C ALA A 81 9.66 9.62 6.57
N ILE A 82 8.68 10.40 6.13
CA ILE A 82 7.77 11.12 7.02
C ILE A 82 7.00 10.12 7.89
N GLY A 83 6.40 9.09 7.28
CA GLY A 83 5.66 8.06 8.02
C GLY A 83 6.54 7.30 9.04
N PHE A 84 7.82 7.10 8.74
CA PHE A 84 8.76 6.48 9.67
C PHE A 84 9.05 7.37 10.89
N LEU A 85 9.24 8.67 10.68
CA LEU A 85 9.50 9.63 11.77
C LEU A 85 8.28 9.88 12.66
N GLU A 86 7.07 9.80 12.09
CA GLU A 86 5.80 9.97 12.80
C GLU A 86 5.34 8.69 13.51
N ALA A 87 5.91 7.53 13.19
CA ALA A 87 5.48 6.26 13.77
C ALA A 87 5.77 6.22 15.28
N PRO A 88 4.77 5.90 16.13
CA PRO A 88 5.01 5.76 17.56
C PRO A 88 5.90 4.55 17.83
N LEU A 89 6.69 4.62 18.91
CA LEU A 89 7.48 3.49 19.37
C LEU A 89 6.54 2.32 19.73
N ALA A 90 6.67 1.22 19.01
CA ALA A 90 5.90 0.00 19.22
C ALA A 90 6.85 -1.18 19.41
N TYR A 91 6.60 -2.02 20.42
CA TYR A 91 7.26 -3.30 20.61
C TYR A 91 6.22 -4.41 20.69
N GLU A 92 6.47 -5.52 19.99
CA GLU A 92 5.60 -6.69 20.02
C GLU A 92 6.37 -7.85 20.69
N LEU A 93 5.92 -8.26 21.88
CA LEU A 93 6.52 -9.37 22.64
C LEU A 93 5.71 -10.64 22.42
N VAL A 94 6.21 -11.53 21.58
CA VAL A 94 5.65 -12.87 21.42
C VAL A 94 6.40 -13.82 22.35
N ALA A 95 5.80 -14.15 23.49
CA ALA A 95 6.30 -15.20 24.37
C ALA A 95 5.60 -16.52 24.01
N LEU A 96 6.37 -17.48 23.51
CA LEU A 96 5.94 -18.87 23.44
C LEU A 96 5.99 -19.44 24.86
N THR A 97 4.92 -19.26 25.64
CA THR A 97 4.77 -20.04 26.87
C THR A 97 4.65 -21.51 26.47
N ASP A 98 5.60 -22.33 26.90
CA ASP A 98 5.46 -23.79 26.87
C ASP A 98 4.10 -24.15 27.49
N ILE A 99 3.35 -25.06 26.85
CA ILE A 99 2.08 -25.58 27.35
C ILE A 99 2.25 -26.07 28.81
N ALA A 100 3.43 -26.61 29.15
CA ALA A 100 3.78 -27.01 30.51
C ALA A 100 3.79 -25.86 31.53
N GLN A 101 4.08 -24.62 31.11
CA GLN A 101 4.13 -23.44 31.97
C GLN A 101 2.76 -22.77 32.15
N LYS A 102 1.87 -22.86 31.14
CA LYS A 102 0.47 -22.41 31.22
C LYS A 102 -0.35 -23.28 32.18
N CYS A 103 -0.16 -24.61 32.14
CA CYS A 103 -0.75 -25.52 33.14
C CYS A 103 -0.23 -25.24 34.56
N ARG A 104 1.05 -24.90 34.72
CA ARG A 104 1.64 -24.60 36.03
C ARG A 104 1.14 -23.28 36.61
N ARG A 105 0.97 -22.22 35.80
CA ARG A 105 0.37 -20.95 36.25
C ARG A 105 -1.11 -21.09 36.59
N ALA A 106 -1.87 -21.87 35.82
CA ALA A 106 -3.28 -22.17 36.13
C ALA A 106 -3.46 -23.03 37.40
N HIS A 107 -2.45 -23.82 37.79
CA HIS A 107 -2.43 -24.54 39.05
C HIS A 107 -1.93 -23.69 40.23
N PHE A 108 -1.05 -22.71 40.01
CA PHE A 108 -0.50 -21.85 41.07
C PHE A 108 -1.51 -20.79 41.56
N ASP A 109 -2.47 -20.39 40.71
CA ASP A 109 -3.54 -19.44 41.05
C ASP A 109 -4.70 -20.08 41.85
N ARG A 110 -4.58 -21.36 42.23
CA ARG A 110 -5.50 -22.07 43.16
C ARG A 110 -4.92 -22.27 44.56
N ALA A 111 -3.78 -21.66 44.90
CA ALA A 111 -3.37 -21.58 46.30
C ALA A 111 -4.30 -20.58 47.03
N PRO A 112 -4.90 -20.96 48.17
CA PRO A 112 -5.79 -20.07 48.89
C PRO A 112 -5.01 -18.83 49.31
N VAL A 113 -5.58 -17.66 49.02
CA VAL A 113 -5.21 -16.40 49.67
C VAL A 113 -5.36 -16.63 51.18
N CYS A 114 -4.25 -16.87 51.86
CA CYS A 114 -4.22 -16.87 53.32
C CYS A 114 -4.53 -15.45 53.80
N ARG A 115 -5.47 -15.44 54.75
CA ARG A 115 -6.05 -14.32 55.50
C ARG A 115 -5.01 -13.44 56.19
#